data_AF-A0A4P9VN23-F1
#
_entry.id   AF-A0A4P9VN23-F1
#
_cell.length_a   1.000
_cell.length_b   1.000
_cell.length_c   1.000
_cell.angle_alpha   90.00
_cell.angle_beta   90.00
_cell.angle_gamma   90.00
#
_symmetry.space_group_name_H-M   'P 1'
#
loop_
_entity.id
_entity.type
_entity.pdbx_description
1 polymer ?
#
loop_
_entity_poly.entity_id
_entity_poly.type
_entity_poly.pdbx_seq_one_letter_code
_entity_poly.pdbx_strand_id
1 'polypeptide(L)' 'MTIDHSTEVFDEFCFKVVDKPPRKFLSYWSRLVFTGKAAPMIEAKSSSEVKKLVASDANYIGFIPSGDMDDTVKLVDKF' A
#
# COMPACT_ATOMS: atom_id res chain seq x y z
N MET A 1 13.16 -12.80 11.62
CA MET A 1 12.19 -12.94 10.52
C MET A 1 11.91 -11.53 10.03
N THR A 2 12.74 -11.05 9.08
CA THR A 2 12.66 -9.70 8.53
C THR A 2 11.45 -9.66 7.63
N ILE A 3 10.46 -8.84 7.98
CA ILE A 3 9.36 -8.55 7.08
C ILE A 3 9.90 -7.54 6.08
N ASP A 4 10.43 -8.06 4.97
CA ASP A 4 11.02 -7.25 3.91
C ASP A 4 9.89 -6.75 3.01
N HIS A 5 9.22 -5.71 3.49
CA HIS A 5 8.16 -5.01 2.76
C HIS A 5 8.71 -4.07 1.66
N SER A 6 10.02 -4.08 1.41
CA SER A 6 10.68 -3.12 0.52
C SER A 6 10.53 -3.52 -0.94
N THR A 7 9.37 -3.21 -1.50
CA THR A 7 9.24 -3.07 -2.96
C THR A 7 9.59 -1.64 -3.32
N GLU A 8 10.24 -1.44 -4.46
CA GLU A 8 10.62 -0.10 -4.94
C GLU A 8 9.42 0.86 -4.97
N VAL A 9 8.24 0.36 -5.35
CA VAL A 9 6.99 1.12 -5.35
C VAL A 9 6.54 1.54 -3.95
N PHE A 10 6.69 0.65 -2.95
CA PHE A 10 6.37 0.98 -1.56
C PHE A 10 7.33 2.01 -0.98
N ASP A 11 8.61 1.90 -1.32
CA ASP A 11 9.63 2.86 -0.90
C ASP A 11 9.35 4.25 -1.49
N GLU A 12 9.07 4.32 -2.79
CA GLU A 12 8.66 5.56 -3.46
C GLU A 12 7.42 6.18 -2.81
N PHE A 13 6.39 5.38 -2.52
CA PHE A 13 5.20 5.84 -1.83
C PHE A 13 5.51 6.41 -0.44
N CYS A 14 6.31 5.70 0.35
CA CYS A 14 6.71 6.15 1.68
C CYS A 14 7.46 7.49 1.63
N PHE A 15 8.37 7.67 0.68
CA PHE A 15 9.11 8.92 0.53
C PHE A 15 8.25 10.06 -0.02
N LYS A 16 7.46 9.82 -1.09
CA LYS A 16 6.71 10.89 -1.76
C LYS A 16 5.44 11.30 -1.02
N VAL A 17 4.74 10.36 -0.40
CA VAL A 17 3.41 10.59 0.19
C VAL A 17 3.49 10.74 1.71
N VAL A 18 4.28 9.89 2.37
CA VAL A 18 4.38 9.88 3.83
C VAL A 18 5.52 10.79 4.33
N ASP A 19 6.44 11.18 3.44
CA ASP A 19 7.65 11.96 3.75
C ASP A 19 8.52 11.30 4.85
N LYS A 20 8.47 9.96 4.92
CA LYS A 20 9.17 9.19 5.95
C LYS A 20 9.74 7.90 5.36
N PRO A 21 10.89 7.43 5.88
CA PRO A 21 11.45 6.16 5.43
C PRO A 21 10.51 4.99 5.77
N PRO A 22 10.46 3.95 4.92
CA PRO A 22 9.57 2.79 5.06
C PRO A 22 9.61 2.15 6.46
N ARG A 23 10.82 2.05 7.05
CA ARG A 23 11.02 1.50 8.40
C ARG A 23 10.25 2.26 9.49
N LYS A 24 10.17 3.59 9.40
CA LYS A 24 9.42 4.40 10.37
C LYS A 24 7.92 4.24 10.17
N PHE A 25 7.47 4.19 8.91
CA PHE A 25 6.07 3.95 8.60
C PHE A 25 5.61 2.58 9.11
N LEU A 26 6.36 1.51 8.84
CA LEU A 26 6.06 0.15 9.29
C LEU A 26 6.04 0.02 10.81
N SER A 27 6.99 0.65 11.51
CA SER A 27 7.00 0.67 12.98
C SER A 27 5.75 1.35 13.54
N TYR A 28 5.34 2.47 12.95
CA TYR A 28 4.11 3.17 13.31
C TYR A 28 2.86 2.33 12.99
N TRP A 29 2.82 1.70 11.82
CA TRP A 29 1.72 0.84 11.40
C TRP A 29 1.59 -0.39 12.31
N SER A 30 2.70 -1.04 12.63
CA SER A 30 2.74 -2.15 13.59
C SER A 30 2.11 -1.74 14.92
N ARG A 31 2.47 -0.56 15.44
CA ARG A 31 1.85 -0.02 16.66
C ARG A 31 0.33 0.17 16.50
N LEU A 32 -0.14 0.69 15.37
CA LEU A 32 -1.58 0.85 15.13
C LEU A 32 -2.33 -0.48 15.13
N VAL A 33 -1.78 -1.48 14.43
CA VAL A 33 -2.33 -2.85 14.39
C VAL A 33 -2.38 -3.46 15.79
N PHE A 34 -1.29 -3.34 16.56
CA PHE A 34 -1.24 -3.83 17.95
C PHE A 34 -2.28 -3.15 18.85
N THR A 35 -2.60 -1.88 18.60
CA THR A 35 -3.65 -1.16 19.35
C THR A 35 -5.07 -1.38 18.82
N GLY A 36 -5.24 -2.19 17.78
CA GLY A 36 -6.55 -2.44 17.12
C GLY A 36 -7.12 -1.23 16.40
N LYS A 37 -6.32 -0.18 16.18
CA LYS A 37 -6.74 1.06 15.51
C LYS A 37 -6.62 1.00 13.98
N ALA A 38 -5.89 0.02 13.46
CA ALA A 38 -5.76 -0.24 12.04
C ALA A 38 -5.78 -1.74 11.78
N ALA A 39 -6.28 -2.13 10.60
CA ALA A 39 -6.22 -3.51 10.13
C ALA A 39 -4.80 -3.85 9.62
N PRO A 40 -4.41 -5.14 9.65
CA PRO A 40 -3.20 -5.60 8.97
C PRO A 40 -3.24 -5.20 7.49
N MET A 41 -2.09 -4.76 6.98
CA MET A 41 -1.97 -4.47 5.55
C MET A 41 -1.96 -5.79 4.78
N ILE A 42 -2.73 -5.84 3.68
CA ILE A 42 -2.73 -6.97 2.76
C ILE A 42 -1.68 -6.68 1.68
N GLU A 43 -0.73 -7.60 1.53
CA GLU A 43 0.26 -7.52 0.48
C GLU A 43 -0.22 -8.28 -0.74
N ALA A 44 -0.14 -7.63 -1.89
CA ALA A 44 -0.28 -8.27 -3.19
C ALA A 44 1.08 -8.28 -3.88
N LYS A 45 1.38 -9.36 -4.60
CA LYS A 45 2.69 -9.55 -5.25
C LYS A 45 2.82 -8.78 -6.56
N SER A 46 1.71 -8.25 -7.08
CA SER A 46 1.64 -7.56 -8.36
C SER A 46 0.53 -6.52 -8.39
N SER A 47 0.68 -5.50 -9.23
CA SER A 47 -0.34 -4.48 -9.50
C SER A 47 -1.67 -5.10 -9.96
N SER A 48 -1.63 -6.20 -10.72
CA SER A 48 -2.85 -6.94 -11.12
C SER A 48 -3.61 -7.52 -9.93
N GLU A 49 -2.91 -8.04 -8.92
CA GLU A 49 -3.53 -8.56 -7.70
C GLU A 49 -4.10 -7.44 -6.83
N VAL A 50 -3.37 -6.31 -6.69
CA VAL A 50 -3.86 -5.12 -6.00
C VAL A 50 -5.17 -4.65 -6.62
N LYS A 51 -5.22 -4.55 -7.95
CA LYS A 51 -6.43 -4.14 -8.67
C LYS A 51 -7.59 -5.10 -8.45
N LYS A 52 -7.35 -6.41 -8.49
CA LYS A 52 -8.41 -7.41 -8.20
C LYS A 52 -8.97 -7.25 -6.78
N LEU A 53 -8.12 -6.99 -5.79
CA LEU A 53 -8.56 -6.76 -4.41
C LEU A 53 -9.40 -5.48 -4.28
N VAL A 54 -8.92 -4.38 -4.85
CA VAL A 54 -9.64 -3.08 -4.83
C VAL A 54 -10.95 -3.13 -5.62
N ALA A 55 -10.95 -3.83 -6.76
CA ALA A 55 -12.16 -4.04 -7.56
C ALA A 55 -13.18 -4.97 -6.88
N SER A 56 -12.70 -5.94 -6.09
CA SER A 56 -13.56 -6.87 -5.36
C SER A 56 -14.25 -6.22 -4.16
N ASP A 57 -13.62 -5.23 -3.52
CA ASP A 57 -14.19 -4.54 -2.36
C ASP A 57 -13.70 -3.08 -2.32
N ALA A 58 -14.67 -2.17 -2.44
CA ALA A 58 -14.45 -0.72 -2.50
C ALA A 58 -13.91 -0.12 -1.19
N ASN A 59 -13.81 -0.90 -0.11
CA ASN A 59 -13.17 -0.47 1.13
C ASN A 59 -11.64 -0.61 1.10
N TYR A 60 -11.06 -1.29 0.10
CA TYR A 60 -9.61 -1.38 -0.03
C TYR A 60 -9.04 -0.17 -0.77
N ILE A 61 -7.87 0.26 -0.31
CA ILE A 61 -7.03 1.23 -0.98
C ILE A 61 -5.63 0.62 -1.17
N GLY A 62 -5.04 0.87 -2.33
CA GLY A 62 -3.71 0.40 -2.66
C GLY A 62 -2.99 1.38 -3.58
N PHE A 63 -1.69 1.17 -3.74
CA PHE A 63 -0.85 1.93 -4.67
C PHE A 63 -0.39 1.00 -5.79
N ILE A 64 -0.39 1.52 -7.02
CA ILE A 64 0.11 0.82 -8.21
C ILE A 64 0.93 1.79 -9.06
N PRO A 65 1.86 1.29 -9.88
CA PRO A 65 2.53 2.12 -10.88
C PRO A 65 1.51 2.75 -11.83
N SER A 66 1.73 4.00 -12.23
CA SER A 66 0.77 4.72 -13.09
C SER A 66 0.54 4.08 -14.46
N GLY A 67 1.49 3.25 -14.94
CA GLY A 67 1.35 2.51 -16.20
C GLY A 67 0.42 1.30 -16.12
N ASP A 68 0.07 0.83 -14.91
CA ASP A 68 -0.79 -0.34 -14.69
C ASP A 68 -2.25 0.02 -14.39
N MET A 69 -2.61 1.30 -14.46
CA MET A 69 -3.99 1.76 -14.26
C MET A 69 -4.93 1.16 -15.31
N ASP A 70 -6.14 0.79 -14.88
CA ASP A 70 -7.23 0.37 -15.74
C ASP A 70 -8.55 0.99 -15.29
N ASP A 71 -9.60 0.83 -16.11
CA ASP A 71 -10.94 1.37 -15.85
C ASP A 71 -11.67 0.67 -14.68
N THR A 72 -11.07 -0.37 -14.09
CA THR A 72 -11.66 -1.16 -12.99
C THR A 72 -11.45 -0.48 -11.64
N VAL A 73 -10.47 0.43 -11.54
CA VAL A 73 -10.12 1.12 -10.29
C VAL A 73 -10.23 2.63 -10.46
N LYS A 74 -10.64 3.31 -9.39
CA LYS A 74 -10.69 4.78 -9.38
C LYS A 74 -9.36 5.35 -8.90
N LEU A 75 -8.83 6.32 -9.65
CA LEU A 75 -7.68 7.11 -9.22
C LEU A 75 -8.09 8.05 -8.09
N VAL A 76 -7.42 7.93 -6.95
CA VAL A 76 -7.59 8.86 -5.82
C VAL A 76 -6.64 10.04 -5.96
N ASP A 77 -5.36 9.78 -6.22
CA ASP A 77 -4.36 10.83 -6.43
C ASP A 77 -3.11 10.26 -7.15
N LYS A 78 -2.31 11.12 -7.79
CA LYS A 78 -1.07 10.76 -8.49
C LYS A 78 0.08 11.67 -8.04
N PHE A 79 1.22 11.06 -7.72
CA PHE A 79 2.43 11.71 -7.20
C PHE A 79 3.68 11.38 -8.03
#